data_AF-A0A1V5YR29-F1
#
_entry.id   AF-A0A1V5YR29-F1
#
_cell.length_a   1.000
_cell.length_b   1.000
_cell.length_c   1.000
_cell.angle_alpha   90.00
_cell.angle_beta   90.00
_cell.angle_gamma   90.00
#
_symmetry.space_group_name_H-M   'P 1'
#
loop_
_entity.id
_entity.type
_entity.pdbx_description
1 polymer ?
#
loop_
_entity_poly.entity_id
_entity_poly.type
_entity_poly.pdbx_seq_one_letter_code
_entity_poly.pdbx_strand_id
1 'polypeptide(L)'
;MIPNKPGQVTKFHTPLPDEDPDQLYVVIEIKEDVERPNAYIRALNTGLSFPLISEVLLDDLEVVDVPTDDLIGHEVTIIKSDNSQVVGKVVKVTEQKITPDLKIEANGVATNVWLTIQDENGKEHTGTLFVK
;
A
#
# COMPACT_ATOMS: atom_id res chain seq x y z
N MET A 1 -15.01 0.16 0.83
CA MET A 1 -15.11 1.62 1.06
C MET A 1 -14.70 2.32 -0.22
N ILE A 2 -15.39 3.37 -0.66
CA ILE A 2 -14.98 4.14 -1.85
C ILE A 2 -13.70 4.94 -1.51
N PRO A 3 -12.67 4.97 -2.38
CA PRO A 3 -11.47 5.75 -2.12
C PRO A 3 -11.76 7.25 -2.04
N ASN A 4 -11.06 7.93 -1.14
CA ASN A 4 -11.27 9.35 -0.82
C ASN A 4 -9.98 10.16 -0.73
N LYS A 5 -8.82 9.54 -0.94
CA LYS A 5 -7.53 10.23 -1.08
C LYS A 5 -6.58 9.49 -2.04
N PRO A 6 -5.65 10.22 -2.68
CA PRO A 6 -4.52 9.61 -3.37
C PRO A 6 -3.71 8.67 -2.46
N GLY A 7 -3.10 7.66 -3.06
CA GLY A 7 -2.25 6.67 -2.40
C GLY A 7 -2.99 5.45 -1.84
N GLN A 8 -4.33 5.46 -1.82
CA GLN A 8 -5.11 4.29 -1.39
C GLN A 8 -4.99 3.15 -2.40
N VAL A 9 -4.82 1.93 -1.88
CA VAL A 9 -4.87 0.69 -2.67
C VAL A 9 -6.33 0.28 -2.82
N THR A 10 -6.71 -0.04 -4.05
CA THR A 10 -8.08 -0.33 -4.45
C THR A 10 -8.14 -1.51 -5.41
N LYS A 11 -9.33 -2.08 -5.58
CA LYS A 11 -9.69 -2.98 -6.68
C LYS A 11 -11.06 -2.59 -7.23
N PHE A 12 -11.43 -3.14 -8.38
CA PHE A 12 -12.79 -3.01 -8.87
C PHE A 12 -13.73 -3.90 -8.05
N HIS A 13 -14.88 -3.36 -7.62
CA HIS A 13 -15.92 -4.20 -6.98
C HIS A 13 -16.79 -4.93 -8.00
N THR A 14 -16.82 -4.44 -9.25
CA THR A 14 -17.46 -5.07 -10.42
C THR A 14 -16.49 -5.24 -11.58
N PRO A 15 -15.48 -6.12 -11.48
CA PRO A 15 -14.58 -6.41 -12.58
C PRO A 15 -15.33 -7.06 -13.76
N LEU A 16 -14.83 -6.84 -14.98
CA LEU A 16 -15.32 -7.54 -16.16
C LEU A 16 -14.99 -9.05 -16.08
N PRO A 17 -15.72 -9.92 -16.81
CA PRO A 17 -15.51 -11.38 -16.73
C PRO A 17 -14.09 -11.86 -17.09
N ASP A 18 -13.35 -11.07 -17.86
CA ASP A 18 -11.98 -11.33 -18.30
C ASP A 18 -10.92 -10.57 -17.48
N GLU A 19 -11.34 -9.73 -16.53
CA GLU A 19 -10.42 -9.05 -15.61
C GLU A 19 -10.09 -9.94 -14.41
N ASP A 20 -8.87 -9.78 -13.90
CA ASP A 20 -8.47 -10.40 -12.65
C ASP A 20 -9.14 -9.65 -11.47
N PRO A 21 -10.04 -10.29 -10.71
CA PRO A 21 -10.75 -9.65 -9.61
C PRO A 21 -9.84 -9.26 -8.43
N ASP A 22 -8.63 -9.83 -8.36
CA ASP A 22 -7.64 -9.55 -7.32
C ASP A 22 -6.57 -8.55 -7.78
N GLN A 23 -6.67 -8.02 -9.00
CA GLN A 23 -5.78 -6.98 -9.50
C GLN A 23 -5.90 -5.71 -8.64
N LEU A 24 -4.78 -5.33 -8.03
CA LEU A 24 -4.70 -4.15 -7.19
C LEU A 24 -4.28 -2.93 -8.00
N TYR A 25 -4.81 -1.78 -7.61
CA TYR A 25 -4.51 -0.48 -8.20
C TYR A 25 -4.23 0.52 -7.08
N VAL A 26 -3.37 1.50 -7.35
CA VAL A 26 -3.19 2.67 -6.49
C VAL A 26 -3.91 3.87 -7.09
N VAL A 27 -4.65 4.59 -6.25
CA VAL A 27 -5.28 5.87 -6.62
C VAL A 27 -4.20 6.94 -6.73
N ILE A 28 -4.07 7.54 -7.91
CA ILE A 28 -3.11 8.61 -8.20
C ILE A 28 -3.72 9.98 -7.93
N GLU A 29 -4.96 10.17 -8.36
CA GLU A 29 -5.68 11.43 -8.25
C GLU A 29 -7.17 11.14 -8.19
N ILE A 30 -7.91 11.92 -7.40
CA ILE A 30 -9.37 11.93 -7.39
C ILE A 30 -9.81 13.25 -8.00
N LYS A 31 -10.63 13.20 -9.04
CA LYS A 31 -11.28 14.39 -9.57
C LYS A 31 -12.69 14.44 -9.03
N GLU A 32 -12.92 15.42 -8.16
CA GLU A 32 -14.22 15.72 -7.60
C GLU A 32 -15.06 16.45 -8.67
N ASP A 33 -15.66 15.68 -9.57
CA ASP A 33 -16.74 16.13 -10.43
C ASP A 33 -18.08 15.86 -9.71
N VAL A 34 -18.97 16.86 -9.72
CA VAL A 34 -20.25 16.82 -8.99
C VAL A 34 -21.23 15.81 -9.59
N GLU A 35 -21.16 15.55 -10.90
CA GLU A 35 -22.05 14.62 -11.59
C GLU A 35 -21.42 13.24 -11.78
N ARG A 36 -20.10 13.18 -11.99
CA ARG A 36 -19.37 11.93 -12.27
C ARG A 36 -17.98 11.91 -11.62
N PRO A 37 -17.89 11.74 -10.30
CA PRO A 37 -16.59 11.67 -9.63
C PRO A 37 -15.77 10.51 -10.20
N ASN A 38 -14.52 10.79 -10.51
CA ASN A 38 -13.63 9.83 -11.14
C ASN A 38 -12.25 9.85 -10.50
N ALA A 39 -11.49 8.79 -10.75
CA ALA A 39 -10.15 8.64 -10.26
C ALA A 39 -9.20 8.23 -11.38
N TYR A 40 -7.98 8.74 -11.31
CA TYR A 40 -6.85 8.18 -12.02
C TYR A 40 -6.24 7.08 -11.17
N ILE A 41 -6.17 5.88 -11.72
CA ILE A 41 -5.61 4.71 -11.05
C ILE A 41 -4.45 4.14 -11.84
N ARG A 42 -3.55 3.43 -11.15
CA ARG A 42 -2.43 2.73 -11.76
C ARG A 42 -2.37 1.30 -11.25
N ALA A 43 -2.33 0.34 -12.17
CA ALA A 43 -2.22 -1.07 -11.83
C ALA A 43 -0.89 -1.37 -11.15
N LEU A 44 -0.95 -2.11 -10.04
CA LEU A 44 0.21 -2.57 -9.27
C LEU A 44 0.66 -3.96 -9.78
N ASN A 45 1.92 -4.30 -9.53
CA ASN A 45 2.48 -5.62 -9.81
C ASN A 45 2.32 -6.14 -11.27
N THR A 46 2.27 -5.24 -12.24
CA THR A 46 2.15 -5.62 -13.67
C THR A 46 3.47 -6.09 -14.29
N GLY A 47 4.60 -5.92 -13.59
CA GLY A 47 5.94 -6.14 -14.13
C GLY A 47 6.41 -5.10 -15.15
N LEU A 48 5.59 -4.10 -15.47
CA LEU A 48 5.94 -3.00 -16.37
C LEU A 48 6.74 -1.94 -15.62
N SER A 49 7.80 -1.42 -16.27
CA SER A 49 8.57 -0.28 -15.75
C SER A 49 7.75 1.02 -15.73
N PHE A 50 6.77 1.13 -16.64
CA PHE A 50 5.85 2.27 -16.75
C PHE A 50 4.42 1.77 -17.00
N PRO A 51 3.69 1.37 -15.95
CA PRO A 51 2.30 0.98 -16.09
C PRO A 51 1.44 2.18 -16.47
N LEU A 52 0.45 1.95 -17.33
CA LEU A 52 -0.49 2.97 -17.77
C LEU A 52 -1.36 3.46 -16.60
N ILE A 53 -1.80 4.71 -16.71
CA ILE A 53 -2.79 5.31 -15.82
C ILE A 53 -4.14 5.24 -16.53
N SER A 54 -5.15 4.75 -15.84
CA SER A 54 -6.53 4.66 -16.33
C SER A 54 -7.43 5.62 -15.58
N GLU A 55 -8.42 6.20 -16.27
CA GLU A 55 -9.50 6.99 -15.67
C GLU A 55 -10.72 6.10 -15.50
N VAL A 56 -11.26 6.06 -14.28
CA VAL A 56 -12.38 5.18 -13.91
C VAL A 56 -13.35 5.93 -13.01
N LEU A 57 -14.60 5.48 -12.94
CA LEU A 57 -15.56 6.05 -11.98
C LEU A 57 -15.11 5.72 -10.56
N LEU A 58 -15.23 6.71 -9.66
CA LEU A 58 -14.84 6.51 -8.26
C LEU A 58 -15.69 5.43 -7.60
N ASP A 59 -16.96 5.37 -7.99
CA ASP A 59 -17.93 4.40 -7.50
C ASP A 59 -17.62 2.97 -7.94
N ASP A 60 -16.78 2.75 -8.97
CA ASP A 60 -16.37 1.40 -9.41
C ASP A 60 -15.26 0.81 -8.54
N LEU A 61 -14.67 1.63 -7.65
CA LEU A 61 -13.51 1.26 -6.84
C LEU A 61 -13.88 0.95 -5.40
N GLU A 62 -13.20 -0.05 -4.85
CA GLU A 62 -13.22 -0.33 -3.42
C GLU A 62 -11.79 -0.34 -2.84
N VAL A 63 -11.60 0.38 -1.73
CA VAL A 63 -10.38 0.33 -0.93
C VAL A 63 -10.21 -1.05 -0.33
N VAL A 64 -8.99 -1.57 -0.45
CA VAL A 64 -8.63 -2.92 -0.01
C VAL A 64 -7.77 -2.82 1.23
N ASP A 65 -8.12 -3.61 2.25
CA ASP A 65 -7.21 -3.90 3.35
C ASP A 65 -6.20 -4.94 2.91
N VAL A 66 -4.92 -4.63 3.05
CA VAL A 66 -3.84 -5.52 2.67
C VAL A 66 -3.49 -6.41 3.87
N PRO A 67 -3.41 -7.74 3.69
CA PRO A 67 -2.92 -8.62 4.74
C PRO A 67 -1.44 -8.33 5.01
N THR A 68 -1.08 -8.21 6.29
CA THR A 68 0.31 -7.94 6.69
C THR A 68 1.06 -9.20 7.07
N ASP A 69 0.35 -10.32 7.31
CA ASP A 69 0.93 -11.59 7.73
C ASP A 69 1.95 -12.12 6.71
N ASP A 70 1.74 -11.82 5.42
CA ASP A 70 2.66 -12.16 4.33
C ASP A 70 4.02 -11.46 4.46
N LEU A 71 4.13 -10.42 5.29
CA LEU A 71 5.41 -9.75 5.57
C LEU A 71 6.30 -10.58 6.50
N ILE A 72 5.73 -11.53 7.26
CA ILE A 72 6.50 -12.33 8.22
C ILE A 72 7.60 -13.11 7.50
N GLY A 73 8.83 -12.95 7.98
CA GLY A 73 9.99 -13.59 7.41
C GLY A 73 10.64 -12.85 6.23
N HIS A 74 10.04 -11.76 5.75
CA HIS A 74 10.69 -10.89 4.78
C HIS A 74 11.62 -9.90 5.47
N GLU A 75 12.72 -9.55 4.80
CA GLU A 75 13.60 -8.47 5.22
C GLU A 75 13.01 -7.13 4.78
N VAL A 76 12.87 -6.22 5.73
CA VAL A 76 12.26 -4.91 5.51
C VAL A 76 13.03 -3.82 6.25
N THR A 77 12.80 -2.56 5.87
CA THR A 77 13.25 -1.41 6.65
C THR A 77 12.08 -0.88 7.48
N ILE A 78 12.33 -0.53 8.74
CA ILE A 78 11.37 0.21 9.58
C ILE A 78 11.93 1.57 9.98
N ILE A 79 11.03 2.51 10.25
CA ILE A 79 11.32 3.76 10.95
C ILE A 79 10.87 3.59 12.41
N LYS A 80 11.81 3.75 13.35
CA LYS A 80 11.52 3.72 14.78
C LYS A 80 10.94 5.07 15.26
N SER A 81 10.45 5.10 16.49
CA SER A 81 9.94 6.31 17.14
C SER A 81 10.97 7.44 17.28
N ASP A 82 12.26 7.11 17.23
CA ASP A 82 13.37 8.07 17.23
C ASP A 82 13.76 8.55 15.81
N ASN A 83 12.93 8.25 14.80
CA ASN A 83 13.13 8.50 13.36
C ASN A 83 14.36 7.83 12.74
N SER A 84 15.05 6.94 13.45
CA SER A 84 16.14 6.17 12.85
C SER A 84 15.59 4.95 12.11
N GLN A 85 16.27 4.61 11.00
CA GLN A 85 15.92 3.47 10.16
C GLN A 85 16.70 2.23 10.59
N VAL A 86 16.04 1.08 10.59
CA VAL A 86 16.66 -0.22 10.88
C VAL A 86 16.16 -1.25 9.88
N VAL A 87 17.07 -2.09 9.39
CA VAL A 87 16.77 -3.21 8.51
C VAL A 87 16.74 -4.50 9.33
N GLY A 88 15.82 -5.39 9.00
CA GLY A 88 15.77 -6.70 9.62
C GLY A 88 14.60 -7.54 9.13
N LYS A 89 14.56 -8.78 9.60
CA LYS A 89 13.53 -9.75 9.23
C LYS A 89 12.29 -9.56 10.08
N VAL A 90 11.11 -9.47 9.47
CA VAL A 90 9.84 -9.36 10.21
C VAL A 90 9.59 -10.63 11.02
N VAL A 91 9.37 -10.46 12.32
CA VAL A 91 9.05 -11.55 13.25
C VAL A 91 7.63 -11.44 13.80
N LYS A 92 7.04 -10.24 13.75
CA LYS A 92 5.67 -9.99 14.21
C LYS A 92 5.03 -8.82 13.48
N VAL A 93 3.75 -8.95 13.20
CA VAL A 93 2.87 -7.88 12.72
C VAL A 93 1.93 -7.45 13.84
N THR A 94 1.61 -6.16 13.90
CA THR A 94 0.71 -5.63 14.95
C THR A 94 -0.75 -5.78 14.58
N GLU A 95 -1.08 -5.53 13.32
CA GLU A 95 -2.42 -5.61 12.76
C GLU A 95 -2.39 -6.54 11.54
N GLN A 96 -3.25 -7.56 11.49
CA GLN A 96 -3.25 -8.58 10.42
C GLN A 96 -3.76 -8.04 9.08
N LYS A 97 -4.57 -6.99 9.09
CA LYS A 97 -5.12 -6.32 7.91
C LYS A 97 -5.12 -4.83 8.17
N ILE A 98 -4.65 -4.06 7.19
CA ILE A 98 -4.58 -2.61 7.30
C ILE A 98 -4.87 -1.97 5.94
N THR A 99 -5.58 -0.85 5.93
CA THR A 99 -5.59 0.05 4.78
C THR A 99 -4.26 0.82 4.78
N PRO A 100 -3.34 0.56 3.84
CA PRO A 100 -2.04 1.21 3.84
C PRO A 100 -2.21 2.71 3.56
N ASP A 101 -1.59 3.53 4.39
CA ASP A 101 -1.41 4.95 4.15
C ASP A 101 0.02 5.17 3.67
N LEU A 102 0.18 5.66 2.44
CA LEU A 102 1.49 5.80 1.79
C LEU A 102 1.85 7.28 1.70
N LYS A 103 2.97 7.65 2.30
CA LYS A 103 3.51 9.01 2.24
C LYS A 103 4.87 9.00 1.57
N ILE A 104 4.98 9.72 0.45
CA ILE A 104 6.26 9.91 -0.25
C ILE A 104 7.15 10.81 0.61
N GLU A 105 8.36 10.34 0.87
CA GLU A 105 9.44 11.08 1.52
C GLU A 105 10.64 11.18 0.58
N ALA A 106 11.63 12.01 0.93
CA ALA A 106 12.77 12.30 0.05
C ALA A 106 13.55 11.04 -0.40
N ASN A 107 13.55 9.98 0.43
CA ASN A 107 14.37 8.78 0.25
C ASN A 107 13.54 7.48 0.16
N GLY A 108 12.22 7.57 -0.06
CA GLY A 108 11.34 6.40 -0.12
C GLY A 108 9.90 6.71 0.26
N VAL A 109 9.16 5.70 0.69
CA VAL A 109 7.75 5.75 1.07
C VAL A 109 7.58 5.29 2.51
N ALA A 110 7.09 6.18 3.35
CA ALA A 110 6.68 5.86 4.72
C ALA A 110 5.25 5.31 4.73
N THR A 111 5.00 4.34 5.61
CA THR A 111 3.67 3.71 5.74
C THR A 111 3.17 3.76 7.18
N ASN A 112 1.87 3.45 7.38
CA ASN A 112 1.28 3.23 8.70
C ASN A 112 1.39 1.76 9.19
N VAL A 113 2.09 0.88 8.46
CA VAL A 113 2.16 -0.55 8.80
C VAL A 113 3.15 -0.79 9.93
N TRP A 114 2.66 -1.19 11.11
CA TRP A 114 3.48 -1.36 12.31
C TRP A 114 4.01 -2.79 12.47
N LEU A 115 5.33 -2.93 12.51
CA LEU A 115 6.05 -4.21 12.48
C LEU A 115 7.06 -4.33 13.61
N THR A 116 7.33 -5.56 14.02
CA THR A 116 8.54 -5.93 14.78
C THR A 116 9.47 -6.72 13.88
N ILE A 117 10.71 -6.26 13.78
CA ILE A 117 11.79 -6.91 13.02
C ILE A 117 12.88 -7.40 13.98
N GLN A 118 13.65 -8.39 13.54
CA GLN A 118 14.90 -8.81 14.15
C GLN A 118 16.07 -8.41 13.25
N ASP A 119 17.04 -7.66 13.79
CA ASP A 119 18.25 -7.26 13.07
C ASP A 119 19.28 -8.40 12.96
N GLU A 120 20.39 -8.14 12.26
CA GLU A 120 21.48 -9.11 12.08
C GLU A 120 22.12 -9.60 13.40
N ASN A 121 22.00 -8.83 14.48
CA ASN A 121 22.52 -9.18 15.80
C ASN A 121 21.49 -9.95 16.64
N GLY A 122 20.32 -10.27 16.06
CA GLY A 122 19.23 -10.93 16.78
C GLY A 122 18.42 -9.99 17.67
N LYS A 123 18.65 -8.68 17.62
CA LYS A 123 17.93 -7.70 18.44
C LYS A 123 16.62 -7.30 17.76
N GLU A 124 15.54 -7.29 18.55
CA GLU A 124 14.23 -6.86 18.07
C GLU A 124 14.08 -5.34 18.07
N HIS A 125 13.45 -4.82 17.01
CA HIS A 125 13.10 -3.41 16.85
C HIS A 125 11.66 -3.30 16.38
N THR A 126 10.99 -2.21 16.73
CA THR A 126 9.58 -1.98 16.39
C THR A 126 9.40 -0.59 15.81
N GLY A 127 8.57 -0.48 14.78
CA GLY A 127 8.34 0.77 14.06
C GLY A 127 7.45 0.58 12.84
N THR A 128 7.36 1.61 12.01
CA THR A 128 6.57 1.59 10.77
C THR A 128 7.39 1.12 9.58
N LEU A 129 6.81 0.29 8.70
CA LEU A 129 7.43 -0.11 7.45
C LEU A 129 7.79 1.12 6.59
N PHE A 130 9.00 1.08 6.05
CA PHE A 130 9.52 2.03 5.08
C PHE A 130 10.01 1.29 3.84
N VAL A 131 9.58 1.74 2.67
CA VAL A 131 9.94 1.17 1.38
C VAL A 131 10.85 2.15 0.66
N LYS A 132 12.04 1.71 0.27
CA LYS A 132 13.02 2.54 -0.44
C LYS A 132 12.82 2.49 -1.95
#